data_AF-A0A160HUT4-F1
#
_entry.id   AF-A0A160HUT4-F1
#
_cell.length_a   1.000
_cell.length_b   1.000
_cell.length_c   1.000
_cell.angle_alpha   90.00
_cell.angle_beta   90.00
_cell.angle_gamma   90.00
#
_symmetry.space_group_name_H-M   'P 1'
#
loop_
_entity.id
_entity.type
_entity.pdbx_description
1 polymer ?
#
loop_
_entity_poly.entity_id
_entity_poly.type
_entity_poly.pdbx_seq_one_letter_code
_entity_poly.pdbx_strand_id
1 'polypeptide(L)' 'MTDFIHGEALLEEAEINRIIESAPSDLVAFQERAAQQPVEAREPMSTWLERFHAQEIHHA' A
#
# COMPACT_ATOMS: atom_id res chain seq x y z
N MET A 1 -3.29 3.23 4.26
CA MET A 1 -2.31 2.52 5.12
C MET A 1 -2.10 3.28 6.42
N THR A 2 -1.79 4.58 6.34
CA THR A 2 -1.80 5.51 7.47
C THR A 2 -3.16 5.60 8.15
N ASP A 3 -4.28 5.55 7.42
CA ASP A 3 -5.63 5.50 8.04
C ASP A 3 -5.84 4.26 8.91
N PHE A 4 -5.31 3.11 8.49
CA PHE A 4 -5.37 1.87 9.28
C PHE A 4 -4.49 1.98 10.53
N ILE A 5 -3.26 2.46 10.38
CA ILE A 5 -2.34 2.69 11.49
C ILE A 5 -2.92 3.67 12.52
N HIS A 6 -3.61 4.71 12.05
CA HIS A 6 -4.33 5.67 12.88
C HIS A 6 -5.54 5.04 13.58
N GLY A 7 -6.39 4.33 12.84
CA GLY A 7 -7.57 3.66 13.38
C GLY A 7 -7.26 2.60 14.44
N GLU A 8 -6.15 1.89 14.28
CA GLU A 8 -5.67 0.87 15.21
C GLU A 8 -4.72 1.42 16.30
N ALA A 9 -4.48 2.74 16.32
CA ALA A 9 -3.59 3.43 17.26
C ALA A 9 -2.19 2.77 17.39
N LEU A 10 -1.64 2.28 16.27
CA LEU A 10 -0.36 1.56 16.26
C LEU A 10 0.85 2.50 16.36
N LEU A 11 0.65 3.80 16.13
CA LEU A 11 1.64 4.86 16.25
C LEU A 11 1.03 6.09 16.91
N GLU A 12 1.87 6.93 17.52
CA GLU A 12 1.45 8.24 17.99
C GLU A 12 1.05 9.15 16.82
N GLU A 13 0.04 10.01 17.02
CA GLU A 13 -0.50 10.89 15.98
C GLU A 13 0.58 11.82 15.37
N ALA A 14 1.50 12.31 16.20
CA ALA A 14 2.63 13.13 15.74
C ALA A 14 3.62 12.35 14.84
N GLU A 15 3.68 11.03 14.96
CA GLU A 15 4.49 10.19 14.09
C GLU A 15 3.79 9.88 12.77
N ILE A 16 2.47 9.66 12.81
CA ILE A 16 1.64 9.49 11.61
C ILE A 16 1.70 10.75 10.74
N ASN A 17 1.55 11.94 11.34
CA ASN A 17 1.60 13.20 10.60
C ASN A 17 2.97 13.41 9.91
N ARG A 18 4.07 13.11 10.61
CA ARG A 18 5.42 13.18 10.01
C ARG A 18 5.60 12.22 8.85
N ILE A 19 5.05 10.99 8.92
CA ILE A 19 5.12 10.02 7.82
C ILE A 19 4.36 10.55 6.60
N ILE A 20 3.17 11.13 6.80
CA ILE A 20 2.37 11.70 5.72
C ILE A 20 3.07 12.90 5.09
N GLU A 21 3.60 13.82 5.89
CA GLU A 21 4.27 15.04 5.42
C GLU A 21 5.58 14.75 4.67
N SER A 22 6.32 13.72 5.07
CA SER A 22 7.61 13.36 4.48
C SER A 22 7.52 12.29 3.38
N ALA A 23 6.31 11.80 3.08
CA ALA A 23 6.12 10.76 2.08
C ALA A 23 6.54 11.25 0.68
N PRO A 24 7.36 10.48 -0.06
CA PRO A 24 7.62 10.76 -1.46
C PRO A 24 6.32 10.78 -2.27
N SER A 25 6.19 11.71 -3.22
CA SER A 25 4.97 11.89 -4.02
C SER A 25 4.56 10.60 -4.76
N ASP A 26 5.54 9.84 -5.26
CA ASP A 26 5.31 8.56 -5.93
C ASP A 26 4.70 7.51 -5.00
N LEU A 27 5.08 7.52 -3.72
CA LEU A 27 4.52 6.62 -2.71
C LEU A 27 3.07 7.00 -2.40
N VAL A 28 2.76 8.30 -2.33
CA VAL A 28 1.39 8.78 -2.13
C VAL A 28 0.50 8.37 -3.31
N ALA A 29 0.95 8.61 -4.54
CA ALA A 29 0.22 8.23 -5.75
C ALA A 29 -0.02 6.70 -5.84
N PHE A 30 0.97 5.90 -5.48
CA PHE A 30 0.83 4.45 -5.39
C PHE A 30 -0.25 4.05 -4.36
N GLN A 31 -0.21 4.64 -3.16
CA GLN A 31 -1.16 4.33 -2.10
C GLN A 31 -2.59 4.74 -2.44
N GLU A 32 -2.80 5.90 -3.06
CA GLU A 32 -4.11 6.34 -3.53
C GLU A 32 -4.71 5.36 -4.55
N ARG A 33 -3.90 4.91 -5.51
CA ARG A 33 -4.34 3.91 -6.50
C ARG A 33 -4.60 2.54 -5.85
N ALA A 34 -3.77 2.12 -4.91
CA ALA A 34 -3.97 0.87 -4.17
C ALA A 34 -5.24 0.91 -3.30
N ALA A 35 -5.57 2.07 -2.70
CA ALA A 35 -6.76 2.25 -1.87
C ALA A 35 -8.07 2.13 -2.66
N GLN A 36 -8.06 2.45 -3.96
CA GLN A 36 -9.21 2.27 -4.84
C GLN A 36 -9.52 0.79 -5.15
N GLN A 37 -8.57 -0.13 -4.91
CA GLN A 37 -8.79 -1.56 -5.13
C GLN A 37 -9.56 -2.17 -3.94
N PRO A 38 -10.78 -2.71 -4.15
CA PRO A 38 -11.54 -3.40 -3.12
C PRO A 38 -10.75 -4.57 -2.54
N VAL A 39 -10.87 -4.82 -1.23
CA VAL A 39 -10.09 -5.86 -0.54
C VAL A 39 -10.39 -7.24 -1.12
N GLU A 40 -11.65 -7.48 -1.49
CA GLU A 40 -12.14 -8.73 -2.07
C GLU A 40 -11.57 -8.98 -3.47
N ALA A 41 -11.10 -7.93 -4.15
CA ALA A 41 -10.49 -7.97 -5.48
C ALA A 41 -8.96 -7.94 -5.43
N ARG A 42 -8.34 -7.97 -4.24
CA ARG A 42 -6.88 -8.03 -4.10
C ARG A 42 -6.43 -9.47 -4.27
N GLU A 43 -5.53 -9.68 -5.22
CA GLU A 43 -4.86 -10.96 -5.40
C GLU A 43 -4.07 -11.30 -4.12
N PRO A 44 -4.13 -12.55 -3.62
CA PRO A 44 -3.27 -12.98 -2.53
C PRO A 44 -1.80 -12.79 -2.90
N MET A 45 -1.01 -12.26 -1.95
CA MET A 45 0.41 -12.01 -2.17
C MET A 45 1.17 -13.25 -2.66
N SER A 46 0.80 -14.44 -2.18
CA SER A 46 1.40 -15.71 -2.63
C SER A 46 1.19 -15.95 -4.12
N THR A 47 -0.04 -15.77 -4.61
CA THR A 47 -0.39 -15.95 -6.03
C THR A 47 0.28 -14.90 -6.90
N TRP A 48 0.33 -13.65 -6.43
CA TRP A 48 1.05 -12.58 -7.12
C TRP A 48 2.55 -12.91 -7.24
N LEU A 49 3.18 -13.38 -6.16
CA LEU A 49 4.60 -13.77 -6.14
C LEU A 49 4.90 -14.93 -7.10
N GLU A 50 4.03 -15.93 -7.16
CA GLU A 50 4.15 -17.05 -8.10
C GLU A 50 4.18 -16.52 -9.55
N ARG A 51 3.23 -15.67 -9.92
CA ARG A 51 3.12 -15.08 -11.26
C ARG A 51 4.29 -14.14 -11.59
N PHE A 52 4.76 -13.37 -10.59
CA PHE A 52 5.92 -12.50 -10.74
C PHE A 52 7.21 -13.32 -10.99
N HIS A 53 7.45 -14.38 -10.20
CA HIS A 53 8.61 -15.25 -10.39
C HIS A 53 8.54 -16.03 -11.71
N ALA A 54 7.33 -16.35 -12.18
CA ALA A 54 7.08 -16.93 -13.50
C ALA A 54 7.24 -15.91 -14.66
N GLN A 55 7.53 -14.63 -14.36
CA GLN A 55 7.65 -13.53 -15.32
C GLN A 55 6.37 -13.25 -16.12
N GLU A 56 5.21 -13.65 -15.59
CA GLU A 56 3.90 -13.41 -16.21
C GLU A 56 3.38 -11.99 -15.92
N ILE A 57 3.99 -11.30 -14.95
CA ILE A 57 3.71 -9.92 -14.62
C ILE A 57 4.91 -9.08 -15.07
N HIS A 58 4.86 -8.55 -16.29
CA HIS A 58 5.78 -7.51 -16.74
C HIS A 58 5.16 -6.14 -16.45
N HIS A 59 5.84 -5.33 -15.63
CA HIS A 59 5.57 -3.90 -15.58
C HIS A 59 6.02 -3.29 -16.92
N ALA A 60 5.05 -2.91 -17.75
CA ALA A 60 5.26 -2.04 -18.91
C ALA A 60 5.49 -0.60 -18.45
#